data_AF-A0A7S0AF55-F1
#
_entry.id   AF-A0A7S0AF55-F1
#
_cell.length_a   1.000
_cell.length_b   1.000
_cell.length_c   1.000
_cell.angle_alpha   90.00
_cell.angle_beta   90.00
_cell.angle_gamma   90.00
#
_symmetry.space_group_name_H-M   'P 1'
#
loop_
_entity.id
_entity.type
_entity.pdbx_description
1 polymer ?
#
loop_
_entity_poly.entity_id
_entity_poly.type
_entity_poly.pdbx_seq_one_letter_code
_entity_poly.pdbx_strand_id
1 'polypeptide(L)'
;ALKNKGCQRSTKVWISVALVIILIGLLVGLLPDWSKSAAEWCAAEDAGRGFTKGTAPLCGASCAVDCPGHKCREEGFRGILHIIRRGCTSGTRIQCCAGPESSPVPDGLVTSKSVKDTFTCAEFCYSAGFGFGIIQGTAPACGASCENNCPNGACVRASSSSFLDFGDGCVSGHKLCCCASKISQSPPSGSVEPDFNAIASNKISSSEFCNSGGSGLGVIKGTPPACAASCDTDCPHGLCAKAWKNSLSNMGDGCVTGNKVLCCAGSSSANRPVTPEPEKMSCADFCNSAGHGLGVIKGTAPSCDASCSRDCAYGSCINAPPSFADFGKGCASGNK
;
A
#
# COMPACT_ATOMS: atom_id res chain seq x y z
N ALA A 1 89.31 6.83 41.85
CA ALA A 1 88.98 5.65 41.02
C ALA A 1 87.48 5.35 41.15
N LEU A 2 86.66 5.92 40.26
CA LEU A 2 85.21 5.75 40.23
C LEU A 2 84.86 4.44 39.51
N LYS A 3 84.08 3.56 40.17
CA LYS A 3 83.58 2.29 39.60
C LYS A 3 82.16 2.48 39.08
N ASN A 4 82.01 2.22 37.78
CA ASN A 4 80.77 2.22 37.03
C ASN A 4 79.98 0.91 37.31
N LYS A 5 78.71 1.00 37.75
CA LYS A 5 77.77 -0.13 37.82
C LYS A 5 76.47 0.27 37.13
N GLY A 6 76.34 -0.11 35.86
CA GLY A 6 75.14 0.12 35.05
C GLY A 6 74.45 -1.18 34.65
N CYS A 7 73.15 -1.25 34.95
CA CYS A 7 72.07 -1.84 34.15
C CYS A 7 72.11 -3.35 33.77
N GLN A 8 71.45 -4.19 34.57
CA GLN A 8 71.15 -5.62 34.26
C GLN A 8 69.76 -6.07 34.77
N ARG A 9 68.74 -5.19 34.80
CA ARG A 9 67.40 -5.54 35.34
C ARG A 9 66.20 -5.41 34.40
N SER A 10 66.38 -5.09 33.12
CA SER A 10 65.24 -4.74 32.24
C SER A 10 64.89 -5.73 31.12
N THR A 11 65.22 -7.02 31.24
CA THR A 11 64.85 -8.02 30.21
C THR A 11 63.78 -9.01 30.68
N LYS A 12 63.71 -9.32 31.98
CA LYS A 12 62.70 -10.28 32.50
C LYS A 12 61.28 -9.74 32.53
N VAL A 13 61.11 -8.43 32.69
CA VAL A 13 59.77 -7.79 32.73
C VAL A 13 59.11 -7.78 31.36
N TRP A 14 59.89 -7.57 30.29
CA TRP A 14 59.35 -7.50 28.92
C TRP A 14 58.89 -8.86 28.39
N ILE A 15 59.57 -9.95 28.78
CA ILE A 15 59.19 -11.31 28.37
C ILE A 15 57.85 -11.72 29.02
N SER A 16 57.63 -11.35 30.29
CA SER A 16 56.37 -11.65 30.97
C SER A 16 55.18 -10.88 30.38
N VAL A 17 55.38 -9.63 29.98
CA VAL A 17 54.31 -8.82 29.34
C VAL A 17 53.97 -9.37 27.95
N ALA A 18 54.97 -9.77 27.17
CA ALA A 18 54.73 -10.34 25.84
C ALA A 18 53.95 -11.67 25.89
N LEU A 19 54.28 -12.56 26.85
CA LEU A 19 53.57 -13.83 27.02
C LEU A 19 52.10 -13.64 27.43
N VAL A 20 51.80 -12.67 28.28
CA VAL A 20 50.41 -12.35 28.69
C VAL A 20 49.59 -11.84 27.50
N ILE A 21 50.17 -11.01 26.63
CA ILE A 21 49.48 -10.49 25.45
C ILE A 21 49.17 -11.62 24.45
N ILE A 22 50.10 -12.55 24.25
CA ILE A 22 49.90 -13.70 23.35
C ILE A 22 48.82 -14.65 23.90
N LEU A 23 48.81 -14.91 25.20
CA LEU A 23 47.77 -15.71 25.85
C LEU A 23 46.38 -15.07 25.74
N ILE A 24 46.27 -13.75 25.90
CA ILE A 24 45.00 -13.03 25.71
C ILE A 24 44.56 -13.10 24.24
N GLY A 25 45.48 -12.97 23.28
CA GLY A 25 45.17 -13.09 21.86
C GLY A 25 44.62 -14.47 21.47
N LEU A 26 45.19 -15.54 22.04
CA LEU A 26 44.72 -16.92 21.84
C LEU A 26 43.36 -17.18 22.50
N LEU A 27 43.10 -16.61 23.67
CA LEU A 27 41.81 -16.71 24.36
C LEU A 27 40.68 -15.96 23.63
N VAL A 28 40.97 -14.81 23.01
CA VAL A 28 39.99 -14.04 22.23
C VAL A 28 39.64 -14.73 20.91
N GLY A 29 40.55 -15.53 20.33
CA GLY A 29 40.32 -16.32 19.12
C GLY A 29 39.42 -17.55 19.30
N LEU A 30 39.08 -17.92 20.54
CA LEU A 30 38.23 -19.07 20.88
C LEU A 30 36.80 -18.68 21.27
N LEU A 31 36.44 -17.39 21.21
CA LEU A 31 35.05 -16.97 21.43
C LEU A 31 34.19 -17.41 20.23
N PRO A 32 33.10 -18.16 20.45
CA PRO A 32 32.25 -18.65 19.36
C PRO A 32 31.65 -17.49 18.57
N ASP A 33 31.54 -17.66 17.25
CA ASP A 33 30.87 -16.70 16.35
C ASP A 33 29.43 -16.43 16.84
N TRP A 34 29.20 -15.22 17.36
CA TRP A 34 27.93 -14.79 17.97
C TRP A 34 26.78 -14.64 16.95
N SER A 35 27.07 -14.75 15.65
CA SER A 35 26.07 -14.82 14.59
C SER A 35 25.34 -16.16 14.54
N LYS A 36 25.94 -17.23 15.09
CA LYS A 36 25.34 -18.58 15.08
C LYS A 36 24.24 -18.74 16.12
N SER A 37 24.38 -18.16 17.31
CA SER A 37 23.37 -18.27 18.38
C SER A 37 22.03 -17.62 18.03
N ALA A 38 22.05 -16.56 17.23
CA ALA A 38 20.82 -15.91 16.79
C ALA A 38 20.00 -16.75 15.80
N ALA A 39 20.69 -17.50 14.94
CA ALA A 39 20.07 -18.39 13.97
C ALA A 39 19.52 -19.66 14.64
N GLU A 40 20.23 -20.21 15.63
CA GLU A 40 19.78 -21.39 16.40
C GLU A 40 18.49 -21.11 17.19
N TRP A 41 18.31 -19.91 17.76
CA TRP A 41 17.09 -19.57 18.48
C TRP A 41 15.87 -19.43 17.56
N CYS A 42 15.98 -18.75 16.42
CA CYS A 42 14.84 -18.66 15.49
C CYS A 42 14.49 -20.05 14.92
N ALA A 43 15.49 -20.92 14.70
CA ALA A 43 15.28 -22.29 14.23
C ALA A 43 14.56 -23.20 15.25
N ALA A 44 14.73 -22.97 16.55
CA ALA A 44 14.04 -23.74 17.60
C ALA A 44 12.54 -23.40 17.74
N GLU A 45 12.08 -22.29 17.15
CA GLU A 45 10.72 -21.74 17.26
C GLU A 45 9.94 -21.79 15.92
N ASP A 46 10.42 -22.57 14.93
CA ASP A 46 9.89 -22.61 13.55
C ASP A 46 9.79 -21.22 12.87
N ALA A 47 10.64 -20.28 13.31
CA ALA A 47 10.71 -18.93 12.77
C ALA A 47 11.90 -18.82 11.81
N GLY A 48 11.71 -18.16 10.66
CA GLY A 48 12.76 -17.99 9.65
C GLY A 48 13.98 -17.19 10.14
N ARG A 49 14.83 -16.75 9.18
CA ARG A 49 16.06 -15.98 9.47
C ARG A 49 15.80 -14.78 10.41
N GLY A 50 16.59 -14.66 11.47
CA GLY A 50 16.57 -13.51 12.39
C GLY A 50 17.69 -12.50 12.13
N PHE A 51 17.53 -11.29 12.65
CA PHE A 51 18.60 -10.28 12.68
C PHE A 51 18.65 -9.58 14.04
N THR A 52 19.82 -9.06 14.41
CA THR A 52 20.03 -8.29 15.65
C THR A 52 20.21 -6.82 15.32
N LYS A 53 19.50 -5.95 16.04
CA LYS A 53 19.59 -4.49 15.86
C LYS A 53 20.07 -3.85 17.16
N GLY A 54 21.07 -2.98 17.06
CA GLY A 54 21.60 -2.21 18.18
C GLY A 54 22.69 -1.26 17.68
N THR A 55 22.37 0.01 17.55
CA THR A 55 23.34 1.06 17.21
C THR A 55 23.66 1.86 18.46
N ALA A 56 24.95 1.91 18.84
CA ALA A 56 25.41 2.87 19.83
C ALA A 56 25.49 4.29 19.21
N PRO A 57 25.28 5.38 19.98
CA PRO A 57 25.23 5.43 21.44
C PRO A 57 23.92 6.08 21.95
N LEU A 58 22.79 5.38 21.91
CA LEU A 58 21.67 5.62 22.83
C LEU A 58 21.03 4.25 23.13
N CYS A 59 21.42 3.63 24.23
CA CYS A 59 20.89 2.35 24.66
C CYS A 59 19.46 2.60 25.21
N GLY A 60 18.42 2.19 24.46
CA GLY A 60 17.00 2.42 24.78
C GLY A 60 16.05 1.79 23.76
N ALA A 61 16.42 0.63 23.22
CA ALA A 61 15.60 -0.08 22.24
C ALA A 61 14.38 -0.71 22.93
N SER A 62 13.22 -0.69 22.29
CA SER A 62 11.98 -1.31 22.79
C SER A 62 11.36 -2.19 21.73
N CYS A 63 10.83 -3.36 22.13
CA CYS A 63 10.27 -4.32 21.18
C CYS A 63 9.18 -3.73 20.28
N ALA A 64 8.38 -2.81 20.82
CA ALA A 64 7.28 -2.17 20.11
C ALA A 64 7.75 -1.24 18.97
N VAL A 65 8.89 -0.57 19.12
CA VAL A 65 9.42 0.39 18.14
C VAL A 65 10.38 -0.29 17.17
N ASP A 66 11.17 -1.24 17.65
CA ASP A 66 12.30 -1.79 16.89
C ASP A 66 11.99 -3.11 16.17
N CYS A 67 10.90 -3.80 16.52
CA CYS A 67 10.45 -5.06 15.89
C CYS A 67 8.94 -5.08 15.54
N PRO A 68 8.38 -4.09 14.81
CA PRO A 68 6.96 -4.10 14.48
C PRO A 68 6.60 -5.31 13.61
N GLY A 69 5.64 -6.12 14.06
CA GLY A 69 5.18 -7.32 13.34
C GLY A 69 6.05 -8.57 13.52
N HIS A 70 7.06 -8.54 14.40
CA HIS A 70 7.96 -9.66 14.65
C HIS A 70 7.88 -10.15 16.11
N LYS A 71 8.21 -11.43 16.36
CA LYS A 71 8.41 -11.91 17.74
C LYS A 71 9.69 -11.29 18.27
N CYS A 72 9.61 -10.70 19.46
CA CYS A 72 10.69 -9.96 20.08
C CYS A 72 11.09 -10.58 21.43
N ARG A 73 12.40 -10.67 21.69
CA ARG A 73 12.94 -11.09 22.99
C ARG A 73 13.94 -10.06 23.50
N GLU A 74 13.76 -9.66 24.76
CA GLU A 74 14.69 -8.79 25.49
C GLU A 74 15.66 -9.63 26.30
N GLU A 75 16.96 -9.44 26.08
CA GLU A 75 17.99 -10.03 26.93
C GLU A 75 18.65 -8.95 27.79
N GLY A 76 18.49 -9.09 29.11
CA GLY A 76 19.13 -8.22 30.08
C GLY A 76 20.57 -8.64 30.34
N PHE A 77 21.54 -7.78 30.02
CA PHE A 77 22.94 -8.03 30.31
C PHE A 77 23.34 -7.43 31.67
N ARG A 78 23.90 -8.24 32.57
CA ARG A 78 24.65 -7.78 33.76
C ARG A 78 26.08 -8.30 33.66
N GLY A 79 27.02 -7.42 33.30
CA GLY A 79 28.42 -7.78 33.16
C GLY A 79 29.36 -6.72 33.74
N ILE A 80 30.09 -7.11 34.79
CA ILE A 80 31.20 -6.38 35.41
C ILE A 80 32.47 -6.71 34.60
N LEU A 81 32.89 -5.85 33.67
CA LEU A 81 34.30 -5.75 33.27
C LEU A 81 34.58 -4.46 32.48
N HIS A 82 35.29 -3.53 33.13
CA HIS A 82 35.93 -2.40 32.47
C HIS A 82 37.23 -2.90 31.81
N ILE A 83 37.41 -2.66 30.51
CA ILE A 83 38.65 -2.20 29.84
C ILE A 83 38.49 -2.33 28.30
N ILE A 84 38.46 -1.16 27.65
CA ILE A 84 38.81 -0.84 26.25
C ILE A 84 38.08 -1.65 25.15
N ARG A 85 36.81 -1.34 24.92
CA ARG A 85 36.24 -1.05 23.57
C ARG A 85 34.90 -0.34 23.77
N ARG A 86 34.58 0.62 22.90
CA ARG A 86 33.35 1.44 22.96
C ARG A 86 32.11 0.55 22.79
N GLY A 87 31.58 0.00 23.87
CA GLY A 87 30.32 -0.75 23.93
C GLY A 87 29.51 -0.36 25.17
N CYS A 88 28.17 -0.40 25.08
CA CYS A 88 27.25 -0.08 26.18
C CYS A 88 27.63 -0.92 27.42
N THR A 89 27.84 -0.27 28.57
CA THR A 89 28.16 -0.94 29.85
C THR A 89 26.92 -1.46 30.58
N SER A 90 25.72 -1.08 30.14
CA SER A 90 24.43 -1.62 30.56
C SER A 90 23.37 -1.26 29.53
N GLY A 91 22.49 -2.20 29.16
CA GLY A 91 21.41 -1.97 28.21
C GLY A 91 20.71 -3.27 27.79
N THR A 92 19.44 -3.15 27.41
CA THR A 92 18.63 -4.25 26.89
C THR A 92 18.94 -4.44 25.41
N ARG A 93 19.27 -5.67 25.00
CA ARG A 93 19.44 -6.01 23.58
C ARG A 93 18.18 -6.71 23.09
N ILE A 94 17.75 -6.35 21.89
CA ILE A 94 16.54 -6.86 21.27
C ILE A 94 16.89 -7.74 20.08
N GLN A 95 16.21 -8.89 20.01
CA GLN A 95 16.30 -9.82 18.89
C GLN A 95 14.91 -10.01 18.28
N CYS A 96 14.79 -9.81 16.95
CA CYS A 96 13.55 -10.00 16.21
C CYS A 96 13.62 -11.30 15.38
N CYS A 97 12.60 -12.16 15.43
CA CYS A 97 12.42 -13.27 14.48
C CYS A 97 11.15 -13.08 13.64
N ALA A 98 11.20 -13.48 12.37
CA ALA A 98 10.05 -13.50 11.46
C ALA A 98 9.10 -14.66 11.76
N GLY A 99 7.82 -14.37 12.00
CA GLY A 99 6.80 -15.40 12.25
C GLY A 99 6.40 -16.17 10.99
N PRO A 100 5.75 -17.34 11.16
CA PRO A 100 5.43 -18.28 10.07
C PRO A 100 4.33 -17.83 9.08
N GLU A 101 3.79 -16.61 9.17
CA GLU A 101 2.74 -16.10 8.25
C GLU A 101 3.27 -15.13 7.17
N SER A 102 4.58 -15.09 6.94
CA SER A 102 5.14 -14.41 5.76
C SER A 102 5.34 -15.43 4.62
N SER A 103 4.32 -15.55 3.76
CA SER A 103 4.41 -16.38 2.55
C SER A 103 5.49 -15.83 1.59
N PRO A 104 6.23 -16.69 0.86
CA PRO A 104 7.48 -16.34 0.19
C PRO A 104 7.25 -15.69 -1.18
N VAL A 105 8.00 -14.63 -1.46
CA VAL A 105 8.26 -14.18 -2.85
C VAL A 105 9.37 -15.08 -3.41
N PRO A 106 9.24 -15.65 -4.62
CA PRO A 106 10.24 -16.55 -5.16
C PRO A 106 11.54 -15.81 -5.49
N ASP A 107 12.64 -16.26 -4.88
CA ASP A 107 14.01 -15.88 -5.21
C ASP A 107 14.37 -16.40 -6.61
N GLY A 108 14.23 -15.53 -7.62
CA GLY A 108 14.88 -15.67 -8.92
C GLY A 108 16.13 -14.80 -8.95
N LEU A 109 17.30 -15.45 -8.94
CA LEU A 109 18.63 -14.86 -9.09
C LEU A 109 18.66 -13.85 -10.26
N VAL A 110 18.74 -12.54 -9.96
CA VAL A 110 19.24 -11.54 -10.90
C VAL A 110 20.25 -10.66 -10.17
N THR A 111 21.48 -10.75 -10.63
CA THR A 111 22.58 -9.82 -10.40
C THR A 111 22.10 -8.37 -10.37
N SER A 112 22.43 -7.68 -9.28
CA SER A 112 22.39 -6.23 -9.06
C SER A 112 22.19 -5.38 -10.33
N LYS A 113 20.93 -5.03 -10.62
CA LYS A 113 20.60 -3.79 -11.32
C LYS A 113 19.67 -3.02 -10.38
N SER A 114 20.16 -1.89 -9.88
CA SER A 114 19.36 -0.95 -9.10
C SER A 114 18.17 -0.53 -9.94
N VAL A 115 17.02 -1.19 -9.72
CA VAL A 115 15.74 -0.62 -10.09
C VAL A 115 15.50 0.44 -9.03
N LYS A 116 15.64 1.71 -9.41
CA LYS A 116 15.04 2.78 -8.62
C LYS A 116 13.53 2.56 -8.72
N ASP A 117 12.96 1.87 -7.75
CA ASP A 117 11.52 1.77 -7.65
C ASP A 117 10.99 3.20 -7.50
N THR A 118 10.38 3.68 -8.58
CA THR A 118 9.83 5.02 -8.68
C THR A 118 8.35 4.85 -8.41
N PHE A 119 7.82 5.52 -7.38
CA PHE A 119 6.43 5.39 -6.95
C PHE A 119 5.68 6.68 -7.28
N THR A 120 4.35 6.67 -7.30
CA THR A 120 3.60 7.94 -7.19
C THR A 120 3.62 8.45 -5.75
N CYS A 121 3.37 9.74 -5.53
CA CYS A 121 3.27 10.29 -4.16
C CYS A 121 2.16 9.60 -3.36
N ALA A 122 1.05 9.25 -4.02
CA ALA A 122 -0.04 8.49 -3.41
C ALA A 122 0.42 7.11 -2.90
N GLU A 123 1.13 6.33 -3.72
CA GLU A 123 1.64 5.00 -3.33
C GLU A 123 2.67 5.08 -2.19
N PHE A 124 3.52 6.11 -2.22
CA PHE A 124 4.47 6.35 -1.14
C PHE A 124 3.76 6.62 0.19
N CYS A 125 2.77 7.52 0.19
CA CYS A 125 2.02 7.85 1.40
C CYS A 125 1.20 6.65 1.90
N TYR A 126 0.65 5.85 1.00
CA TYR A 126 -0.12 4.66 1.35
C TYR A 126 0.76 3.57 1.97
N SER A 127 1.87 3.21 1.31
CA SER A 127 2.81 2.21 1.81
C SER A 127 3.45 2.60 3.14
N ALA A 128 3.59 3.91 3.40
CA ALA A 128 4.07 4.44 4.67
C ALA A 128 2.96 4.60 5.75
N GLY A 129 1.70 4.27 5.43
CA GLY A 129 0.58 4.35 6.38
C GLY A 129 0.10 5.76 6.70
N PHE A 130 0.38 6.74 5.83
CA PHE A 130 -0.08 8.12 5.93
C PHE A 130 -1.36 8.40 5.12
N GLY A 131 -1.90 7.40 4.42
CA GLY A 131 -3.09 7.56 3.58
C GLY A 131 -2.75 8.14 2.20
N PHE A 132 -3.56 9.07 1.69
CA PHE A 132 -3.38 9.64 0.36
C PHE A 132 -2.23 10.67 0.31
N GLY A 133 -1.60 10.81 -0.85
CA GLY A 133 -0.47 11.71 -1.09
C GLY A 133 -0.63 12.53 -2.36
N ILE A 134 -0.23 13.81 -2.32
CA ILE A 134 -0.18 14.70 -3.48
C ILE A 134 1.15 15.44 -3.62
N ILE A 135 1.61 15.63 -4.85
CA ILE A 135 2.75 16.50 -5.16
C ILE A 135 2.31 17.97 -5.05
N GLN A 136 3.00 18.74 -4.21
CA GLN A 136 2.85 20.17 -4.02
C GLN A 136 4.02 20.95 -4.62
N GLY A 137 3.70 22.07 -5.26
CA GLY A 137 4.65 22.95 -5.95
C GLY A 137 4.46 22.89 -7.47
N THR A 138 4.44 24.07 -8.11
CA THR A 138 4.16 24.21 -9.54
C THR A 138 5.40 24.68 -10.28
N ALA A 139 5.76 23.97 -11.35
CA ALA A 139 6.82 24.41 -12.25
C ALA A 139 6.36 25.64 -13.07
N PRO A 140 7.26 26.56 -13.48
CA PRO A 140 8.70 26.43 -13.43
C PRO A 140 9.39 26.90 -12.13
N ALA A 141 8.78 27.61 -11.17
CA ALA A 141 9.50 28.00 -9.93
C ALA A 141 8.76 27.50 -8.68
N CYS A 142 9.30 26.46 -8.03
CA CYS A 142 8.62 25.71 -6.98
C CYS A 142 9.19 26.09 -5.60
N GLY A 143 8.52 26.95 -4.85
CA GLY A 143 8.89 27.32 -3.48
C GLY A 143 8.14 26.54 -2.40
N ALA A 144 7.84 25.26 -2.61
CA ALA A 144 7.02 24.52 -1.65
C ALA A 144 7.80 24.22 -0.35
N SER A 145 7.18 24.49 0.80
CA SER A 145 7.70 24.16 2.13
C SER A 145 6.69 23.32 2.92
N CYS A 146 7.17 22.35 3.70
CA CYS A 146 6.29 21.44 4.43
C CYS A 146 5.35 22.20 5.38
N GLU A 147 5.87 23.25 6.04
CA GLU A 147 5.13 24.08 6.99
C GLU A 147 3.95 24.81 6.35
N ASN A 148 4.08 25.26 5.10
CA ASN A 148 3.05 26.04 4.44
C ASN A 148 2.16 25.19 3.53
N ASN A 149 2.68 24.12 2.95
CA ASN A 149 1.99 23.34 1.92
C ASN A 149 1.40 22.02 2.41
N CYS A 150 1.90 21.48 3.53
CA CYS A 150 1.39 20.23 4.10
C CYS A 150 0.94 20.44 5.57
N PRO A 151 0.06 21.41 5.88
CA PRO A 151 -0.36 21.63 7.28
C PRO A 151 -1.01 20.35 7.81
N ASN A 152 -0.43 19.81 8.89
CA ASN A 152 -0.83 18.58 9.58
C ASN A 152 -0.43 17.25 8.89
N GLY A 153 0.14 17.28 7.69
CA GLY A 153 0.49 16.08 6.92
C GLY A 153 1.92 15.59 7.15
N ALA A 154 2.21 14.32 6.81
CA ALA A 154 3.59 13.90 6.61
C ALA A 154 4.11 14.52 5.31
N CYS A 155 5.35 15.00 5.31
CA CYS A 155 5.91 15.73 4.18
C CYS A 155 7.30 15.21 3.84
N VAL A 156 7.55 14.94 2.56
CA VAL A 156 8.87 14.60 2.05
C VAL A 156 9.20 15.43 0.81
N ARG A 157 10.49 15.70 0.58
CA ARG A 157 10.92 16.34 -0.65
C ARG A 157 10.70 15.40 -1.82
N ALA A 158 9.96 15.87 -2.83
CA ALA A 158 9.77 15.11 -4.05
C ALA A 158 10.95 15.33 -5.00
N SER A 159 11.36 14.26 -5.70
CA SER A 159 12.35 14.32 -6.76
C SER A 159 11.83 13.58 -7.99
N SER A 160 12.24 14.02 -9.19
CA SER A 160 11.90 13.34 -10.46
C SER A 160 12.43 11.92 -10.54
N SER A 161 13.37 11.53 -9.67
CA SER A 161 13.90 10.17 -9.62
C SER A 161 13.25 9.29 -8.55
N SER A 162 12.37 9.87 -7.72
CA SER A 162 11.66 9.19 -6.64
C SER A 162 10.17 9.09 -6.91
N PHE A 163 9.61 10.06 -7.63
CA PHE A 163 8.18 10.19 -7.86
C PHE A 163 7.82 10.20 -9.35
N LEU A 164 6.96 9.28 -9.78
CA LEU A 164 6.48 9.17 -11.16
C LEU A 164 5.57 10.34 -11.56
N ASP A 165 4.84 10.87 -10.59
CA ASP A 165 3.92 12.01 -10.70
C ASP A 165 4.60 13.37 -10.41
N PHE A 166 5.95 13.40 -10.35
CA PHE A 166 6.70 14.63 -10.10
C PHE A 166 6.45 15.73 -11.15
N GLY A 167 6.18 15.35 -12.40
CA GLY A 167 6.00 16.27 -13.53
C GLY A 167 7.26 17.07 -13.88
N ASP A 168 7.10 18.31 -14.33
CA ASP A 168 8.22 19.15 -14.77
C ASP A 168 9.16 19.59 -13.63
N GLY A 169 10.43 19.85 -13.97
CA GLY A 169 11.43 20.36 -13.02
C GLY A 169 11.16 21.78 -12.53
N CYS A 170 11.81 22.13 -11.41
CA CYS A 170 11.77 23.49 -10.83
C CYS A 170 13.07 24.23 -11.18
N VAL A 171 12.95 25.45 -11.70
CA VAL A 171 14.02 26.43 -11.93
C VAL A 171 14.63 26.87 -10.60
N SER A 172 13.80 27.04 -9.57
CA SER A 172 14.24 27.31 -8.20
C SER A 172 13.34 26.58 -7.19
N GLY A 173 13.93 26.21 -6.05
CA GLY A 173 13.29 25.49 -4.95
C GLY A 173 12.96 24.02 -5.26
N HIS A 174 11.95 23.47 -4.58
CA HIS A 174 11.59 22.04 -4.64
C HIS A 174 10.07 21.84 -4.63
N LYS A 175 9.64 20.67 -5.12
CA LYS A 175 8.31 20.12 -4.89
C LYS A 175 8.33 19.22 -3.65
N LEU A 176 7.16 19.03 -3.05
CA LEU A 176 6.97 18.19 -1.88
C LEU A 176 5.93 17.12 -2.18
N CYS A 177 6.05 15.94 -1.59
CA CYS A 177 4.96 14.99 -1.50
C CYS A 177 4.30 15.19 -0.12
N CYS A 178 3.08 15.70 -0.11
CA CYS A 178 2.27 15.88 1.10
C CYS A 178 1.34 14.69 1.27
N CYS A 179 1.57 13.91 2.32
CA CYS A 179 0.66 12.87 2.75
C CYS A 179 -0.39 13.43 3.70
N ALA A 180 -1.59 12.85 3.70
CA ALA A 180 -2.56 13.08 4.75
C ALA A 180 -1.98 12.73 6.14
N SER A 181 -2.51 13.35 7.19
CA SER A 181 -2.18 12.94 8.56
C SER A 181 -2.60 11.49 8.75
N LYS A 182 -1.84 10.71 9.55
CA LYS A 182 -2.24 9.36 9.95
C LYS A 182 -3.70 9.38 10.40
N ILE A 183 -4.58 8.76 9.62
CA ILE A 183 -5.93 8.45 10.07
C ILE A 183 -5.71 7.41 11.17
N SER A 184 -5.77 7.84 12.42
CA SER A 184 -5.85 6.93 13.55
C SER A 184 -7.07 6.04 13.29
N GLN A 185 -6.86 4.73 13.18
CA GLN A 185 -7.86 3.73 12.80
C GLN A 185 -8.95 3.56 13.87
N SER A 186 -9.72 4.60 14.16
CA SER A 186 -11.08 4.50 14.68
C SER A 186 -12.02 4.97 13.57
N PRO A 187 -13.13 4.26 13.28
CA PRO A 187 -14.02 4.67 12.20
C PRO A 187 -14.74 5.96 12.59
N PRO A 188 -14.55 7.10 11.90
CA PRO A 188 -15.50 8.19 11.99
C PRO A 188 -16.63 7.86 11.03
N SER A 189 -17.82 7.61 11.60
CA SER A 189 -19.08 7.76 10.88
C SER A 189 -19.24 9.24 10.54
N GLY A 190 -18.68 9.66 9.41
CA GLY A 190 -18.65 11.06 8.98
C GLY A 190 -17.91 11.22 7.66
N SER A 191 -18.65 11.56 6.61
CA SER A 191 -18.17 11.84 5.27
C SER A 191 -17.24 13.07 5.26
N VAL A 192 -15.94 12.84 5.15
CA VAL A 192 -14.98 13.92 4.83
C VAL A 192 -14.90 14.04 3.32
N GLU A 193 -15.40 15.16 2.77
CA GLU A 193 -15.27 15.52 1.35
C GLU A 193 -13.81 15.84 0.99
N PRO A 194 -13.19 15.15 0.01
CA PRO A 194 -11.97 15.61 -0.63
C PRO A 194 -12.30 16.56 -1.80
N ASP A 195 -11.56 17.66 -1.95
CA ASP A 195 -11.63 18.57 -3.10
C ASP A 195 -10.74 18.03 -4.24
N PHE A 196 -11.35 17.72 -5.39
CA PHE A 196 -10.78 16.87 -6.46
C PHE A 196 -10.29 17.64 -7.70
N ASN A 197 -10.12 18.96 -7.62
CA ASN A 197 -9.71 19.77 -8.77
C ASN A 197 -8.29 19.47 -9.32
N ALA A 198 -7.48 18.62 -8.65
CA ALA A 198 -6.08 18.35 -9.01
C ALA A 198 -5.82 17.10 -9.87
N ILE A 199 -6.79 16.21 -10.13
CA ILE A 199 -6.58 14.92 -10.86
C ILE A 199 -6.79 15.05 -12.39
N ALA A 200 -6.83 16.28 -12.93
CA ALA A 200 -7.32 16.52 -14.30
C ALA A 200 -6.40 16.09 -15.46
N SER A 201 -5.21 15.51 -15.21
CA SER A 201 -4.23 15.26 -16.30
C SER A 201 -4.08 13.79 -16.71
N ASN A 202 -4.45 12.82 -15.86
CA ASN A 202 -4.45 11.39 -16.20
C ASN A 202 -5.85 10.84 -15.90
N LYS A 203 -6.59 10.45 -16.95
CA LYS A 203 -7.92 9.82 -16.82
C LYS A 203 -7.77 8.42 -16.20
N ILE A 204 -7.67 8.33 -14.89
CA ILE A 204 -7.73 7.06 -14.15
C ILE A 204 -9.18 6.54 -14.11
N SER A 205 -9.35 5.22 -14.07
CA SER A 205 -10.69 4.62 -13.94
C SER A 205 -11.22 4.69 -12.51
N SER A 206 -12.54 4.61 -12.31
CA SER A 206 -13.15 4.58 -10.97
C SER A 206 -12.59 3.47 -10.09
N SER A 207 -12.33 2.30 -10.66
CA SER A 207 -11.75 1.15 -9.93
C SER A 207 -10.28 1.37 -9.62
N GLU A 208 -9.51 2.01 -10.51
CA GLU A 208 -8.11 2.36 -10.25
C GLU A 208 -8.00 3.40 -9.13
N PHE A 209 -8.90 4.38 -9.13
CA PHE A 209 -9.03 5.34 -8.03
C PHE A 209 -9.34 4.61 -6.70
N CYS A 210 -10.35 3.75 -6.67
CA CYS A 210 -10.72 3.03 -5.45
C CYS A 210 -9.65 2.01 -4.99
N ASN A 211 -8.94 1.37 -5.93
CA ASN A 211 -7.81 0.50 -5.66
C ASN A 211 -6.62 1.27 -5.07
N SER A 212 -6.34 2.48 -5.56
CA SER A 212 -5.30 3.35 -4.97
C SER A 212 -5.60 3.71 -3.52
N GLY A 213 -6.88 3.73 -3.14
CA GLY A 213 -7.34 3.90 -1.75
C GLY A 213 -7.55 2.59 -0.97
N GLY A 214 -7.11 1.44 -1.49
CA GLY A 214 -7.27 0.12 -0.86
C GLY A 214 -8.73 -0.37 -0.73
N SER A 215 -9.67 0.30 -1.41
CA SER A 215 -11.12 0.10 -1.33
C SER A 215 -11.68 -0.61 -2.57
N GLY A 216 -10.85 -1.40 -3.24
CA GLY A 216 -11.28 -2.30 -4.31
C GLY A 216 -12.01 -1.60 -5.47
N LEU A 217 -13.10 -2.22 -5.91
CA LEU A 217 -13.90 -1.78 -7.07
C LEU A 217 -14.64 -0.47 -6.79
N GLY A 218 -14.61 0.42 -7.78
CA GLY A 218 -15.28 1.71 -7.76
C GLY A 218 -16.47 1.75 -8.70
N VAL A 219 -17.66 2.07 -8.18
CA VAL A 219 -18.90 2.18 -8.95
C VAL A 219 -19.39 3.61 -8.96
N ILE A 220 -19.61 4.16 -10.16
CA ILE A 220 -20.23 5.48 -10.34
C ILE A 220 -21.75 5.35 -10.19
N LYS A 221 -22.34 6.17 -9.32
CA LYS A 221 -23.78 6.32 -9.12
C LYS A 221 -24.25 7.67 -9.68
N GLY A 222 -25.49 7.69 -10.18
CA GLY A 222 -26.08 8.84 -10.85
C GLY A 222 -26.14 8.67 -12.36
N THR A 223 -27.36 8.55 -12.88
CA THR A 223 -27.62 8.34 -14.30
C THR A 223 -27.96 9.67 -14.98
N PRO A 224 -27.27 10.08 -16.05
CA PRO A 224 -27.66 11.23 -16.86
C PRO A 224 -29.06 11.04 -17.47
N PRO A 225 -29.81 12.11 -17.77
CA PRO A 225 -29.36 13.49 -17.77
C PRO A 225 -29.52 14.26 -16.44
N ALA A 226 -30.20 13.81 -15.39
CA ALA A 226 -30.32 14.59 -14.14
C ALA A 226 -30.02 13.73 -12.91
N CYS A 227 -28.83 13.88 -12.32
CA CYS A 227 -28.32 12.96 -11.30
C CYS A 227 -28.47 13.57 -9.91
N ALA A 228 -29.18 12.90 -9.01
CA ALA A 228 -29.29 13.28 -7.60
C ALA A 228 -28.61 12.24 -6.69
N ALA A 229 -27.46 11.70 -7.13
CA ALA A 229 -26.76 10.70 -6.33
C ALA A 229 -26.07 11.38 -5.14
N SER A 230 -26.19 10.78 -3.97
CA SER A 230 -25.58 11.24 -2.72
C SER A 230 -24.82 10.11 -2.05
N CYS A 231 -23.73 10.46 -1.39
CA CYS A 231 -22.95 9.50 -0.61
C CYS A 231 -23.79 8.81 0.48
N ASP A 232 -24.67 9.58 1.12
CA ASP A 232 -25.45 9.10 2.26
C ASP A 232 -26.50 8.05 1.86
N THR A 233 -27.05 8.17 0.65
CA THR A 233 -28.10 7.29 0.14
C THR A 233 -27.58 6.17 -0.75
N ASP A 234 -26.58 6.47 -1.59
CA ASP A 234 -26.15 5.58 -2.67
C ASP A 234 -24.90 4.77 -2.34
N CYS A 235 -24.16 5.14 -1.28
CA CYS A 235 -22.92 4.49 -0.86
C CYS A 235 -22.93 4.09 0.64
N PRO A 236 -23.87 3.28 1.13
CA PRO A 236 -24.06 3.03 2.58
C PRO A 236 -22.90 2.31 3.29
N HIS A 237 -21.96 1.70 2.55
CA HIS A 237 -20.90 0.85 3.12
C HIS A 237 -19.51 1.08 2.51
N GLY A 238 -19.23 2.28 2.02
CA GLY A 238 -18.01 2.55 1.25
C GLY A 238 -17.44 3.94 1.43
N LEU A 239 -16.19 4.12 0.97
CA LEU A 239 -15.67 5.46 0.73
C LEU A 239 -16.49 6.06 -0.41
N CYS A 240 -16.96 7.28 -0.21
CA CYS A 240 -17.72 8.00 -1.21
C CYS A 240 -17.03 9.31 -1.58
N ALA A 241 -16.94 9.58 -2.88
CA ALA A 241 -16.43 10.82 -3.42
C ALA A 241 -17.43 11.43 -4.40
N LYS A 242 -17.63 12.75 -4.34
CA LYS A 242 -18.34 13.47 -5.39
C LYS A 242 -17.49 13.42 -6.66
N ALA A 243 -18.04 12.85 -7.71
CA ALA A 243 -17.37 12.74 -8.99
C ALA A 243 -17.81 13.93 -9.86
N TRP A 244 -16.86 14.67 -10.42
CA TRP A 244 -17.12 15.83 -11.29
C TRP A 244 -16.88 15.49 -12.76
N LYS A 245 -17.53 16.21 -13.67
CA LYS A 245 -17.44 15.95 -15.12
C LYS A 245 -15.97 15.91 -15.55
N ASN A 246 -15.55 14.79 -16.13
CA ASN A 246 -14.18 14.46 -16.58
C ASN A 246 -13.16 14.02 -15.51
N SER A 247 -13.55 13.82 -14.25
CA SER A 247 -12.62 13.38 -13.20
C SER A 247 -12.16 11.91 -13.34
N LEU A 248 -12.92 11.07 -14.05
CA LEU A 248 -12.62 9.63 -14.22
C LEU A 248 -12.87 9.19 -15.66
N SER A 249 -12.10 8.22 -16.14
CA SER A 249 -12.15 7.74 -17.53
C SER A 249 -13.49 7.11 -17.92
N ASN A 250 -14.18 6.50 -16.95
CA ASN A 250 -15.43 5.76 -17.12
C ASN A 250 -16.66 6.48 -16.54
N MET A 251 -16.57 7.78 -16.31
CA MET A 251 -17.64 8.54 -15.66
C MET A 251 -18.91 8.73 -16.52
N GLY A 252 -18.77 8.55 -17.84
CA GLY A 252 -19.84 8.80 -18.81
C GLY A 252 -20.26 10.26 -18.88
N ASP A 253 -21.46 10.52 -19.43
CA ASP A 253 -21.98 11.88 -19.57
C ASP A 253 -22.21 12.56 -18.22
N GLY A 254 -22.13 13.90 -18.22
CA GLY A 254 -22.39 14.73 -17.05
C GLY A 254 -23.87 14.84 -16.69
N CYS A 255 -24.16 15.44 -15.53
CA CYS A 255 -25.51 15.68 -15.04
C CYS A 255 -25.94 17.12 -15.37
N VAL A 256 -27.18 17.29 -15.85
CA VAL A 256 -27.87 18.57 -16.06
C VAL A 256 -28.18 19.23 -14.72
N THR A 257 -28.59 18.43 -13.73
CA THR A 257 -28.76 18.86 -12.33
C THR A 257 -28.17 17.80 -11.39
N GLY A 258 -27.67 18.26 -10.24
CA GLY A 258 -27.09 17.46 -9.16
C GLY A 258 -25.75 16.78 -9.51
N ASN A 259 -25.36 15.78 -8.71
CA ASN A 259 -24.02 15.17 -8.73
C ASN A 259 -24.08 13.68 -9.06
N LYS A 260 -22.97 13.18 -9.63
CA LYS A 260 -22.62 11.75 -9.53
C LYS A 260 -21.74 11.54 -8.32
N VAL A 261 -21.79 10.34 -7.76
CA VAL A 261 -20.88 9.93 -6.70
C VAL A 261 -20.17 8.64 -7.09
N LEU A 262 -18.91 8.51 -6.69
CA LEU A 262 -18.15 7.28 -6.76
C LEU A 262 -18.26 6.57 -5.42
N CYS A 263 -18.80 5.35 -5.40
CA CYS A 263 -18.75 4.47 -4.25
C CYS A 263 -17.60 3.45 -4.40
N CYS A 264 -16.66 3.44 -3.47
CA CYS A 264 -15.63 2.41 -3.35
C CYS A 264 -16.02 1.38 -2.29
N ALA A 265 -15.93 0.09 -2.59
CA ALA A 265 -16.25 -0.96 -1.61
C ALA A 265 -15.19 -1.05 -0.50
N GLY A 266 -15.55 -0.76 0.75
CA GLY A 266 -14.60 -0.85 1.87
C GLY A 266 -13.97 -2.24 2.03
N SER A 267 -12.69 -2.29 2.42
CA SER A 267 -11.88 -3.51 2.57
C SER A 267 -12.43 -4.54 3.57
N SER A 268 -13.47 -4.20 4.35
CA SER A 268 -14.18 -5.10 5.27
C SER A 268 -15.11 -6.12 4.58
N SER A 269 -15.24 -6.09 3.24
CA SER A 269 -15.93 -7.12 2.44
C SER A 269 -14.99 -8.00 1.59
N ALA A 270 -13.70 -8.05 1.92
CA ALA A 270 -12.68 -8.76 1.13
C ALA A 270 -12.77 -10.31 1.14
N ASN A 271 -13.82 -10.92 1.71
CA ASN A 271 -14.00 -12.38 1.69
C ASN A 271 -15.32 -12.85 1.06
N ARG A 272 -16.00 -12.00 0.29
CA ARG A 272 -17.03 -12.49 -0.63
C ARG A 272 -16.33 -12.92 -1.92
N PRO A 273 -16.49 -14.17 -2.40
CA PRO A 273 -15.90 -14.60 -3.66
C PRO A 273 -16.28 -13.61 -4.75
N VAL A 274 -15.28 -13.21 -5.54
CA VAL A 274 -15.44 -12.44 -6.76
C VAL A 274 -16.64 -13.03 -7.50
N THR A 275 -17.77 -12.32 -7.48
CA THR A 275 -18.78 -12.60 -8.48
C THR A 275 -18.19 -11.96 -9.72
N PRO A 276 -17.82 -12.74 -10.75
CA PRO A 276 -17.48 -12.14 -12.04
C PRO A 276 -18.60 -11.16 -12.40
N GLU A 277 -18.25 -10.06 -13.06
CA GLU A 277 -19.23 -9.19 -13.75
C GLU A 277 -20.31 -10.12 -14.28
N PRO A 278 -21.60 -10.00 -13.83
CA PRO A 278 -22.56 -11.06 -14.07
C PRO A 278 -22.56 -11.29 -15.57
N GLU A 279 -22.06 -12.45 -15.99
CA GLU A 279 -21.97 -12.79 -17.40
C GLU A 279 -23.36 -12.47 -17.94
N LYS A 280 -23.40 -11.54 -18.91
CA LYS A 280 -24.67 -11.03 -19.40
C LYS A 280 -25.51 -12.26 -19.77
N MET A 281 -26.59 -12.47 -19.05
CA MET A 281 -27.42 -13.66 -19.24
C MET A 281 -28.09 -13.53 -20.61
N SER A 282 -28.06 -14.58 -21.44
CA SER A 282 -28.81 -14.57 -22.69
C SER A 282 -30.31 -14.70 -22.41
N CYS A 283 -31.16 -14.25 -23.33
CA CYS A 283 -32.60 -14.47 -23.24
C CYS A 283 -32.93 -15.97 -23.16
N ALA A 284 -32.16 -16.80 -23.87
CA ALA A 284 -32.31 -18.25 -23.82
C ALA A 284 -32.04 -18.81 -22.41
N ASP A 285 -30.96 -18.39 -21.75
CA ASP A 285 -30.62 -18.83 -20.40
C ASP A 285 -31.64 -18.35 -19.37
N PHE A 286 -32.11 -17.11 -19.52
CA PHE A 286 -33.15 -16.55 -18.68
C PHE A 286 -34.44 -17.38 -18.76
N CYS A 287 -34.95 -17.64 -19.97
CA CYS A 287 -36.16 -18.45 -20.16
C CYS A 287 -35.99 -19.91 -19.69
N ASN A 288 -34.81 -20.49 -19.90
CA ASN A 288 -34.53 -21.86 -19.47
C ASN A 288 -34.49 -21.96 -17.93
N SER A 289 -33.91 -20.97 -17.25
CA SER A 289 -33.89 -20.91 -15.78
C SER A 289 -35.28 -20.83 -15.14
N ALA A 290 -36.25 -20.26 -15.87
CA ALA A 290 -37.65 -20.18 -15.47
C ALA A 290 -38.48 -21.42 -15.87
N GLY A 291 -37.87 -22.43 -16.49
CA GLY A 291 -38.57 -23.63 -16.96
C GLY A 291 -39.43 -23.41 -18.21
N HIS A 292 -39.22 -22.31 -18.95
CA HIS A 292 -39.96 -21.99 -20.17
C HIS A 292 -39.28 -22.49 -21.46
N GLY A 293 -38.09 -23.11 -21.36
CA GLY A 293 -37.32 -23.61 -22.50
C GLY A 293 -36.52 -22.51 -23.20
N LEU A 294 -36.32 -22.65 -24.51
CA LEU A 294 -35.50 -21.73 -25.29
C LEU A 294 -36.20 -20.38 -25.50
N GLY A 295 -35.61 -19.32 -24.93
CA GLY A 295 -36.01 -17.93 -25.15
C GLY A 295 -35.39 -17.34 -26.42
N VAL A 296 -36.13 -16.44 -27.08
CA VAL A 296 -35.65 -15.66 -28.22
C VAL A 296 -36.10 -14.22 -28.11
N ILE A 297 -35.21 -13.27 -28.42
CA ILE A 297 -35.54 -11.85 -28.47
C ILE A 297 -36.25 -11.53 -29.79
N LYS A 298 -37.38 -10.81 -29.73
CA LYS A 298 -38.12 -10.33 -30.90
C LYS A 298 -37.90 -8.82 -31.09
N GLY A 299 -38.17 -8.33 -32.29
CA GLY A 299 -37.95 -6.91 -32.65
C GLY A 299 -36.57 -6.64 -33.26
N THR A 300 -36.56 -6.00 -34.43
CA THR A 300 -35.35 -5.65 -35.18
C THR A 300 -35.19 -4.15 -35.21
N ALA A 301 -34.02 -3.64 -34.81
CA ALA A 301 -33.71 -2.22 -34.90
C ALA A 301 -33.77 -1.73 -36.38
N PRO A 302 -34.14 -0.46 -36.65
CA PRO A 302 -34.24 0.66 -35.68
C PRO A 302 -35.59 0.82 -34.98
N SER A 303 -36.68 0.25 -35.48
CA SER A 303 -38.02 0.32 -34.89
C SER A 303 -38.46 -1.07 -34.44
N CYS A 304 -38.57 -1.27 -33.14
CA CYS A 304 -38.92 -2.57 -32.57
C CYS A 304 -40.37 -2.54 -32.13
N ASP A 305 -41.24 -3.14 -32.93
CA ASP A 305 -42.65 -3.30 -32.57
C ASP A 305 -42.87 -4.74 -32.09
N ALA A 306 -42.04 -5.27 -31.18
CA ALA A 306 -42.36 -6.54 -30.57
C ALA A 306 -43.45 -6.34 -29.51
N SER A 307 -44.43 -7.24 -29.49
CA SER A 307 -45.50 -7.25 -28.51
C SER A 307 -45.78 -8.68 -28.08
N CYS A 308 -45.81 -8.91 -26.77
CA CYS A 308 -46.09 -10.22 -26.22
C CYS A 308 -47.38 -10.86 -26.75
N SER A 309 -48.44 -10.08 -26.96
CA SER A 309 -49.72 -10.58 -27.45
C SER A 309 -49.70 -10.98 -28.93
N ARG A 310 -48.77 -10.43 -29.73
CA ARG A 310 -48.65 -10.70 -31.16
C ARG A 310 -47.55 -11.71 -31.46
N ASP A 311 -46.39 -11.54 -30.83
CA ASP A 311 -45.15 -12.23 -31.19
C ASP A 311 -44.86 -13.44 -30.29
N CYS A 312 -45.57 -13.57 -29.16
CA CYS A 312 -45.46 -14.67 -28.20
C CYS A 312 -46.84 -15.31 -27.90
N ALA A 313 -47.62 -15.62 -28.95
CA ALA A 313 -49.03 -16.05 -28.84
C ALA A 313 -49.30 -17.26 -27.92
N TYR A 314 -48.29 -18.08 -27.63
CA TYR A 314 -48.41 -19.30 -26.82
C TYR A 314 -47.37 -19.42 -25.70
N GLY A 315 -46.66 -18.32 -25.36
CA GLY A 315 -45.53 -18.36 -24.43
C GLY A 315 -45.57 -17.29 -23.35
N SER A 316 -44.77 -17.50 -22.30
CA SER A 316 -44.42 -16.44 -21.35
C SER A 316 -43.57 -15.39 -22.05
N CYS A 317 -43.85 -14.11 -21.79
CA CYS A 317 -43.17 -13.00 -22.45
C CYS A 317 -42.85 -11.88 -21.46
N ILE A 318 -41.70 -11.25 -21.66
CA ILE A 318 -41.23 -10.07 -20.94
C ILE A 318 -40.62 -9.10 -21.95
N ASN A 319 -40.57 -7.81 -21.60
CA ASN A 319 -39.75 -6.87 -22.36
C ASN A 319 -38.27 -7.19 -22.09
N ALA A 320 -37.49 -7.42 -23.13
CA ALA A 320 -36.08 -7.76 -23.01
C ALA A 320 -35.29 -6.54 -22.47
N PRO A 321 -34.56 -6.68 -21.36
CA PRO A 321 -33.71 -5.59 -20.87
C PRO A 321 -32.42 -5.49 -21.71
N PRO A 322 -31.82 -4.29 -21.82
CA PRO A 322 -30.55 -4.10 -22.53
C PRO A 322 -29.36 -4.81 -21.88
N SER A 323 -29.56 -5.42 -20.70
CA SER A 323 -28.55 -6.22 -19.99
C SER A 323 -28.39 -7.64 -20.56
N PHE A 324 -29.30 -8.12 -21.42
CA PHE A 324 -29.15 -9.43 -22.04
C PHE A 324 -27.97 -9.46 -23.03
N ALA A 325 -27.20 -10.55 -23.01
CA ALA A 325 -26.03 -10.70 -23.89
C ALA A 325 -26.39 -10.62 -25.39
N ASP A 326 -27.56 -11.13 -25.72
CA ASP A 326 -28.12 -11.24 -27.07
C ASP A 326 -29.07 -10.09 -27.44
N PHE A 327 -29.16 -9.02 -26.61
CA PHE A 327 -30.04 -7.87 -26.87
C PHE A 327 -29.77 -7.19 -28.23
N GLY A 328 -28.53 -7.27 -28.71
CA GLY A 328 -28.10 -6.68 -29.96
C GLY A 328 -28.22 -5.15 -29.97
N LYS A 329 -28.48 -4.55 -31.13
CA LYS A 329 -28.72 -3.10 -31.24
C LYS A 329 -30.07 -2.72 -30.61
N GLY A 330 -30.08 -1.68 -29.78
CA GLY A 330 -31.31 -1.13 -29.21
C GLY A 330 -32.25 -0.50 -30.25
N CYS A 331 -33.46 -0.21 -29.81
CA CYS A 331 -34.53 0.33 -30.65
C CYS A 331 -34.61 1.84 -30.44
N ALA A 332 -34.81 2.58 -31.54
CA ALA A 332 -35.10 4.01 -31.48
C ALA A 332 -36.52 4.29 -30.98
N SER A 333 -37.44 3.35 -31.19
CA SER A 333 -38.80 3.34 -30.64
C SER A 333 -39.33 1.91 -30.49
N GLY A 334 -40.26 1.74 -29.55
CA GLY A 334 -40.91 0.47 -29.23
C GLY A 334 -40.10 -0.49 -28.35
N ASN A 335 -40.57 -1.73 -28.19
CA ASN A 335 -40.03 -2.73 -27.27
C ASN A 335 -39.48 -3.95 -28.04
N LYS A 336 -38.53 -4.66 -27.41
CA LYS A 336 -38.08 -6.00 -27.80
C LYS A 336 -38.60 -7.04 -26.83
#